data_AF-A0A532EBX7-F1
#
_entry.id   AF-A0A532EBX7-F1
#
_cell.length_a   1.000
_cell.length_b   1.000
_cell.length_c   1.000
_cell.angle_alpha   90.00
_cell.angle_beta   90.00
_cell.angle_gamma   90.00
#
_symmetry.space_group_name_H-M   'P 1'
#
loop_
_entity.id
_entity.type
_entity.pdbx_description
1 polymer ?
#
loop_
_entity_poly.entity_id
_entity_poly.type
_entity_poly.pdbx_seq_one_letter_code
_entity_poly.pdbx_strand_id
1 'polypeptide(L)'
;MDVGIAGQNGFQQRHLNHRAPEFLCQLTSRELMDALMAADMPMGGTNEQRIERLLSAMQPQDLTAFLPQHVLERVSPTVSVSL
;
A
#
# COMPACT_ATOMS: atom_id res chain seq x y z
N MET A 1 18.19 -25.19 -17.12
CA MET A 1 18.31 -23.89 -16.45
C MET A 1 17.94 -22.83 -17.47
N ASP A 2 16.75 -22.26 -17.35
CA ASP A 2 16.43 -20.85 -17.66
C ASP A 2 14.95 -20.67 -17.30
N VAL A 3 14.66 -20.09 -16.12
CA VAL A 3 13.30 -19.70 -15.75
C VAL A 3 13.13 -18.28 -16.26
N GLY A 4 12.48 -18.13 -17.41
CA GLY A 4 12.08 -16.84 -17.96
C GLY A 4 11.08 -16.17 -17.03
N ILE A 5 11.56 -15.28 -16.16
CA ILE A 5 10.71 -14.39 -15.36
C ILE A 5 10.53 -13.09 -16.15
N ALA A 6 9.72 -13.14 -17.20
CA ALA A 6 9.31 -11.95 -17.94
C ALA A 6 7.84 -12.11 -18.36
N GLY A 7 6.97 -11.29 -17.78
CA GLY A 7 5.59 -11.14 -18.24
C GLY A 7 4.52 -11.34 -17.17
N GLN A 8 4.51 -10.48 -16.15
CA GLN A 8 3.29 -10.29 -15.34
C GLN A 8 2.89 -8.81 -15.43
N ASN A 9 2.56 -8.38 -16.65
CA ASN A 9 1.91 -7.10 -16.94
C ASN A 9 0.53 -7.43 -17.50
N GLY A 10 -0.54 -7.06 -16.79
CA GLY A 10 -1.85 -6.84 -17.43
C GLY A 10 -3.14 -7.30 -16.74
N PHE A 11 -3.11 -8.16 -15.71
CA PHE A 11 -4.36 -8.83 -15.27
C PHE A 11 -4.80 -8.64 -13.81
N GLN A 12 -4.04 -7.95 -12.94
CA GLN A 12 -4.42 -7.83 -11.52
C GLN A 12 -5.09 -6.51 -11.12
N GLN A 13 -5.08 -5.50 -12.00
CA GLN A 13 -5.65 -4.16 -11.73
C GLN A 13 -7.15 -4.15 -11.37
N ARG A 14 -7.91 -5.22 -11.67
CA ARG A 14 -9.36 -5.26 -11.43
C ARG A 14 -9.79 -5.73 -10.03
N HIS A 15 -8.90 -6.30 -9.21
CA HIS A 15 -9.31 -6.89 -7.92
C HIS A 15 -9.05 -5.99 -6.69
N LEU A 16 -8.11 -5.05 -6.76
CA LEU A 16 -7.86 -4.11 -5.66
C LEU A 16 -9.01 -3.10 -5.45
N ASN A 17 -9.85 -2.88 -6.47
CA ASN A 17 -10.91 -1.87 -6.49
C ASN A 17 -12.03 -2.05 -5.43
N HIS A 18 -12.06 -3.14 -4.66
CA HIS A 18 -13.14 -3.37 -3.69
C HIS A 18 -12.69 -3.49 -2.22
N ARG A 19 -11.39 -3.68 -1.94
CA ARG A 19 -10.91 -3.86 -0.56
C ARG A 19 -9.75 -2.97 -0.16
N ALA A 20 -8.96 -2.49 -1.11
CA ALA A 20 -7.87 -1.59 -0.79
C ALA A 20 -8.37 -0.14 -0.74
N PRO A 21 -8.07 0.61 0.34
CA PRO A 21 -8.24 2.06 0.36
C PRO A 21 -7.54 2.68 -0.84
N GLU A 22 -8.21 3.59 -1.54
CA GLU A 22 -7.63 4.26 -2.71
C GLU A 22 -6.32 4.98 -2.36
N PHE A 23 -6.20 5.47 -1.13
CA PHE A 23 -5.00 6.13 -0.63
C PHE A 23 -3.77 5.21 -0.62
N LEU A 24 -3.93 3.91 -0.34
CA LEU A 24 -2.82 2.95 -0.38
C LEU A 24 -2.36 2.67 -1.82
N CYS A 25 -3.28 2.75 -2.78
CA CYS A 25 -2.97 2.60 -4.20
C CYS A 25 -2.17 3.81 -4.75
N GLN A 26 -2.30 4.97 -4.10
CA GLN A 26 -1.54 6.19 -4.43
C GLN A 26 -0.12 6.20 -3.84
N LEU A 27 0.20 5.26 -2.94
CA LEU A 27 1.53 5.14 -2.35
C LEU A 27 2.54 4.59 -3.35
N THR A 28 3.73 5.17 -3.30
CA THR A 28 4.89 4.65 -4.04
C THR A 28 5.40 3.38 -3.40
N SER A 29 6.16 2.58 -4.17
CA SER A 29 6.80 1.36 -3.67
C SER A 29 7.62 1.60 -2.39
N ARG A 30 8.26 2.76 -2.29
CA ARG A 30 9.08 3.12 -1.13
C ARG A 30 8.23 3.39 0.11
N GLU A 31 7.12 4.12 -0.03
CA GLU A 31 6.18 4.40 1.06
C GLU A 31 5.52 3.10 1.57
N LEU A 32 5.18 2.18 0.66
CA LEU A 32 4.67 0.86 1.04
C LEU A 32 5.71 0.00 1.78
N MET A 33 6.98 0.06 1.34
CA MET A 33 8.07 -0.63 2.04
C MET A 33 8.33 -0.04 3.42
N ASP A 34 8.26 1.29 3.55
CA ASP A 34 8.43 2.00 4.81
C ASP A 34 7.33 1.61 5.81
N ALA A 35 6.07 1.60 5.37
CA ALA A 35 4.95 1.14 6.19
C ALA A 35 5.10 -0.34 6.61
N LEU A 36 5.54 -1.21 5.70
CA LEU A 36 5.81 -2.61 6.01
C LEU A 36 6.98 -2.76 7.00
N MET A 37 8.03 -1.96 6.86
CA MET A 37 9.16 -1.95 7.77
C MET A 37 8.73 -1.50 9.17
N ALA A 38 7.94 -0.43 9.26
CA ALA A 38 7.40 0.08 10.52
C ALA A 38 6.46 -0.92 11.20
N ALA A 39 5.75 -1.73 10.42
CA ALA A 39 4.90 -2.81 10.90
C ALA A 39 5.64 -4.15 11.14
N ASP A 40 6.98 -4.17 11.03
CA ASP A 40 7.83 -5.37 11.14
C ASP A 40 7.41 -6.52 10.21
N MET A 41 7.05 -6.16 8.97
CA MET A 41 6.56 -7.08 7.95
C MET A 41 7.54 -7.24 6.79
N PRO A 42 7.47 -8.39 6.09
CA PRO A 42 8.29 -8.59 4.90
C PRO A 42 7.99 -7.50 3.85
N MET A 43 9.04 -7.01 3.18
CA MET A 43 8.94 -5.96 2.15
C MET A 43 8.91 -6.53 0.71
N GLY A 44 9.05 -7.85 0.59
CA GLY A 44 9.06 -8.56 -0.69
C GLY A 44 7.67 -8.65 -1.31
N GLY A 45 7.65 -8.65 -2.65
CA GLY A 45 6.43 -8.75 -3.47
C GLY A 45 6.19 -7.51 -4.35
N THR A 46 5.10 -7.54 -5.11
CA THR A 46 4.59 -6.38 -5.86
C THR A 46 3.96 -5.35 -4.91
N ASN A 47 3.76 -4.11 -5.37
CA ASN A 47 3.06 -3.09 -4.57
C ASN A 47 1.68 -3.56 -4.12
N GLU A 48 0.97 -4.32 -4.96
CA GLU A 48 -0.33 -4.90 -4.62
C GLU A 48 -0.21 -5.88 -3.45
N GLN A 49 0.74 -6.81 -3.51
CA GLN A 49 0.99 -7.76 -2.42
C GLN A 49 1.40 -7.06 -1.13
N ARG A 50 2.10 -5.93 -1.22
CA ARG A 50 2.44 -5.09 -0.07
C ARG A 50 1.17 -4.46 0.53
N ILE A 51 0.30 -3.88 -0.30
CA ILE A 51 -0.98 -3.30 0.12
C ILE A 51 -1.87 -4.36 0.77
N GLU A 52 -2.03 -5.52 0.14
CA GLU A 52 -2.82 -6.63 0.69
C GLU A 52 -2.26 -7.12 2.03
N ARG A 53 -0.93 -7.22 2.17
CA ARG A 53 -0.28 -7.62 3.42
C ARG A 53 -0.58 -6.61 4.53
N LEU A 54 -0.46 -5.32 4.24
CA LEU A 54 -0.77 -4.26 5.19
C LEU A 54 -2.24 -4.32 5.64
N LEU A 55 -3.17 -4.48 4.70
CA LEU A 55 -4.62 -4.59 4.98
C LEU A 55 -5.01 -5.89 5.69
N SER A 56 -4.29 -6.97 5.43
CA SER A 56 -4.51 -8.24 6.10
C SER A 56 -4.05 -8.21 7.55
N ALA A 57 -3.06 -7.38 7.88
CA ALA A 57 -2.52 -7.29 9.22
C ALA A 57 -3.18 -6.20 10.06
N MET A 58 -3.62 -5.10 9.44
CA MET A 58 -4.14 -3.94 10.15
C MET A 58 -5.17 -3.17 9.32
N GLN A 59 -6.03 -2.42 10.02
CA GLN A 59 -7.03 -1.59 9.37
C GLN A 59 -6.36 -0.37 8.70
N PRO A 60 -6.98 0.18 7.65
CA PRO A 60 -6.48 1.38 6.96
C PRO A 60 -6.22 2.57 7.88
N GLN A 61 -7.03 2.69 8.94
CA GLN A 61 -6.90 3.74 9.95
C GLN A 61 -5.60 3.59 10.77
N ASP A 62 -5.25 2.38 11.19
CA ASP A 62 -4.03 2.10 11.96
C ASP A 62 -2.78 2.28 11.09
N LEU A 63 -2.90 1.94 9.81
CA LEU A 63 -1.88 2.20 8.78
C LEU A 63 -1.45 3.66 8.72
N THR A 64 -2.35 4.60 9.01
CA THR A 64 -1.98 6.02 9.03
C THR A 64 -0.97 6.35 10.12
N ALA A 65 -0.93 5.60 11.22
CA ALA A 65 0.08 5.77 12.26
C ALA A 65 1.48 5.30 11.83
N PHE A 66 1.55 4.41 10.83
CA PHE A 66 2.80 3.88 10.27
C PHE A 66 3.24 4.61 9.00
N LEU A 67 2.42 5.52 8.49
CA LEU A 67 2.74 6.32 7.31
C LEU A 67 3.28 7.69 7.74
N PRO A 68 4.27 8.25 7.01
CA PRO A 68 4.75 9.59 7.28
C PRO A 68 3.64 10.63 7.06
N GLN A 69 3.62 11.70 7.87
CA GLN A 69 2.60 12.75 7.78
C GLN A 69 2.49 13.38 6.38
N HIS A 70 3.61 13.57 5.68
CA HIS A 70 3.61 14.13 4.31
C HIS A 70 2.90 13.22 3.28
N VAL A 71 2.87 11.92 3.55
CA VAL A 71 2.18 10.94 2.73
C VAL A 71 0.68 11.04 2.96
N LEU A 72 0.27 11.09 4.23
CA LEU A 72 -1.13 11.28 4.64
C LEU A 72 -1.72 12.55 4.03
N GLU A 73 -1.00 13.67 4.11
CA GLU A 73 -1.42 14.95 3.52
C GLU A 73 -1.64 14.85 2.00
N ARG A 74 -0.84 14.02 1.29
CA ARG A 74 -1.03 13.80 -0.15
C ARG A 74 -2.24 12.96 -0.49
N VAL A 75 -2.50 11.91 0.30
CA VAL A 75 -3.47 10.87 -0.04
C VAL A 75 -4.81 11.01 0.69
N SER A 76 -4.90 11.88 1.70
CA SER A 76 -6.14 12.34 2.33
C SER A 76 -6.51 13.74 1.81
N PRO A 77 -7.33 13.87 0.77
CA PRO A 77 -7.87 15.17 0.37
C PRO A 77 -8.99 15.70 1.31
N THR A 78 -9.28 15.01 2.42
CA THR A 78 -10.48 15.30 3.24
C THR A 78 -10.32 14.92 4.71
N VAL A 79 -9.22 15.30 5.36
CA VAL A 79 -9.33 15.69 6.78
C VAL A 79 -9.20 17.20 6.81
N SER A 80 -10.21 17.85 6.21
CA SER A 80 -10.47 19.24 6.52
C SER A 80 -10.75 19.29 8.02
N VAL A 81 -9.79 19.87 8.74
CA VAL A 81 -9.93 20.34 10.12
C VAL A 81 -11.39 20.73 10.38
N SER A 82 -12.02 20.09 11.35
CA SER A 82 -13.15 20.67 12.06
C SER A 82 -12.82 20.59 13.54
N LEU A 83 -12.17 21.68 13.97
CA LEU A 83 -12.23 22.35 15.28
C LEU A 83 -12.20 21.47 16.55
#